data_AF-A0A7X6YNV7-F1
#
_entry.id   AF-A0A7X6YNV7-F1
#
_cell.length_a   1.000
_cell.length_b   1.000
_cell.length_c   1.000
_cell.angle_alpha   90.00
_cell.angle_beta   90.00
_cell.angle_gamma   90.00
#
_symmetry.space_group_name_H-M   'P 1'
#
loop_
_entity.id
_entity.type
_entity.pdbx_description
1 polymer ?
#
loop_
_entity_poly.entity_id
_entity_poly.type
_entity_poly.pdbx_seq_one_letter_code
_entity_poly.pdbx_strand_id
1 'polypeptide(L)'
;MEIVMNMLMMLGGVAVFMFGMKQMSSGLERSAGAKVRNLFRKFNKNGILNYGIGIGATILMQSSSASSIMTVGLAHADIVTVKQGSGFILGAKVGTTLTAFVFALSGVSKGSFNISAVFAFLAFVGVMITFTSRNETLTRIAPFLIGFGMLFIGMEVMQTAIGGPDSVLSTELSRIFKYDIMQNPILLVLIGTIFTAIIQASAAATGVFIAFLTTGIIHNLDQAFFLVMGANIGTCIDAIMASIGTNAKGKRIALFHVLSSVIGS
;
A
#
# COMPACT_ATOMS: atom_id res chain seq x y z
N MET A 1 -12.65 -28.73 11.42
CA MET A 1 -11.36 -28.99 10.74
C MET A 1 -11.24 -28.16 9.46
N GLU A 2 -12.23 -28.20 8.57
CA GLU A 2 -12.22 -27.46 7.29
C GLU A 2 -12.15 -25.94 7.45
N ILE A 3 -12.95 -25.33 8.35
CA ILE A 3 -12.91 -23.88 8.62
C ILE A 3 -11.52 -23.44 9.09
N VAL A 4 -10.89 -24.20 10.00
CA VAL A 4 -9.56 -23.89 10.53
C VAL A 4 -8.52 -23.97 9.42
N MET A 5 -8.58 -24.99 8.56
CA MET A 5 -7.67 -25.13 7.42
C MET A 5 -7.82 -23.97 6.43
N ASN A 6 -9.06 -23.61 6.09
CA ASN A 6 -9.35 -22.50 5.19
C ASN A 6 -8.88 -21.16 5.78
N MET A 7 -9.02 -20.96 7.09
CA MET A 7 -8.52 -19.77 7.78
C MET A 7 -6.99 -19.70 7.74
N LEU A 8 -6.29 -20.82 7.96
CA LEU A 8 -4.83 -20.89 7.85
C LEU A 8 -4.35 -20.62 6.42
N MET A 9 -5.02 -21.18 5.41
CA MET A 9 -4.72 -20.92 4.00
C MET A 9 -4.98 -19.46 3.62
N MET A 10 -6.06 -18.85 4.13
CA MET A 10 -6.33 -17.42 3.94
C MET A 10 -5.22 -16.56 4.53
N LEU A 11 -4.78 -16.83 5.76
CA LEU A 11 -3.65 -16.13 6.39
C LEU A 11 -2.34 -16.34 5.62
N GLY A 12 -2.12 -17.53 5.07
CA GLY A 12 -1.01 -17.81 4.14
C GLY A 12 -1.09 -16.95 2.88
N GLY A 13 -2.27 -16.81 2.29
CA GLY A 13 -2.52 -15.92 1.15
C GLY A 13 -2.25 -14.45 1.48
N VAL A 14 -2.70 -13.97 2.64
CA VAL A 14 -2.39 -12.62 3.16
C VAL A 14 -0.87 -12.45 3.31
N ALA A 15 -0.16 -13.42 3.87
CA ALA A 15 1.29 -13.36 4.05
C ALA A 15 2.03 -13.27 2.70
N VAL A 16 1.66 -14.10 1.73
CA VAL A 16 2.22 -14.07 0.36
C VAL A 16 1.92 -12.74 -0.32
N PHE A 17 0.69 -12.22 -0.18
CA PHE A 17 0.28 -10.92 -0.70
C PHE A 17 1.14 -9.79 -0.14
N MET A 18 1.26 -9.73 1.19
CA MET A 18 2.04 -8.70 1.88
C MET A 18 3.54 -8.79 1.56
N PHE A 19 4.08 -10.01 1.45
CA PHE A 19 5.47 -10.21 1.05
C PHE A 19 5.70 -9.80 -0.41
N GLY A 20 4.76 -10.13 -1.31
CA GLY A 20 4.75 -9.66 -2.69
C GLY A 20 4.79 -8.13 -2.78
N MET A 21 3.91 -7.46 -2.01
CA MET A 21 3.90 -6.00 -1.88
C MET A 21 5.25 -5.44 -1.43
N LYS A 22 5.87 -6.01 -0.40
CA LYS A 22 7.19 -5.58 0.09
C LYS A 22 8.28 -5.71 -0.98
N GLN A 23 8.30 -6.83 -1.71
CA GLN A 23 9.25 -7.06 -2.80
C GLN A 23 9.03 -6.10 -3.97
N MET A 24 7.76 -5.83 -4.30
CA MET A 24 7.37 -4.89 -5.34
C MET A 24 7.88 -3.48 -5.03
N SER A 25 7.59 -2.97 -3.83
CA SER A 25 8.06 -1.67 -3.36
C SER A 25 9.59 -1.60 -3.34
N SER A 26 10.25 -2.64 -2.83
CA SER A 26 11.73 -2.67 -2.76
C SER A 26 12.39 -2.68 -4.15
N GLY A 27 11.82 -3.39 -5.13
CA GLY A 27 12.34 -3.44 -6.50
C GLY A 27 12.20 -2.10 -7.22
N LEU A 28 11.05 -1.45 -7.06
CA LEU A 28 10.82 -0.11 -7.60
C LEU A 28 11.72 0.93 -6.93
N GLU A 29 11.82 0.92 -5.60
CA GLU A 29 12.70 1.81 -4.84
C GLU A 29 14.17 1.70 -5.29
N ARG A 30 14.71 0.47 -5.37
CA ARG A 30 16.09 0.22 -5.83
C ARG A 30 16.32 0.69 -7.27
N SER A 31 15.33 0.51 -8.13
CA SER A 31 15.40 0.94 -9.54
C SER A 31 15.22 2.45 -9.70
N ALA A 32 14.54 3.09 -8.77
CA ALA A 32 14.17 4.50 -8.84
C ALA A 32 15.07 5.44 -8.03
N GLY A 33 15.90 4.96 -7.10
CA GLY A 33 16.64 5.80 -6.14
C GLY A 33 17.36 7.03 -6.75
N ALA A 34 18.09 6.85 -7.86
CA ALA A 34 18.75 7.97 -8.55
C ALA A 34 17.75 8.95 -9.21
N LYS A 35 16.64 8.43 -9.76
CA LYS A 35 15.57 9.23 -10.38
C LYS A 35 14.82 10.03 -9.33
N VAL A 36 14.51 9.42 -8.18
CA VAL A 36 13.87 10.06 -7.03
C VAL A 36 14.74 11.19 -6.52
N ARG A 37 16.04 10.94 -6.28
CA ARG A 37 16.99 11.98 -5.84
C ARG A 37 17.04 13.16 -6.82
N ASN A 38 17.01 12.89 -8.13
CA ASN A 38 16.95 13.95 -9.14
C ASN A 38 15.62 14.71 -9.16
N LEU A 39 14.50 14.06 -8.85
CA LEU A 39 13.21 14.72 -8.64
C LEU A 39 13.28 15.70 -7.47
N PHE A 40 13.89 15.30 -6.37
CA PHE A 40 14.10 16.17 -5.21
C PHE A 40 15.01 17.37 -5.51
N ARG A 41 15.97 17.25 -6.43
CA ARG A 41 16.80 18.39 -6.88
C ARG A 41 16.00 19.44 -7.66
N LYS A 42 14.81 19.09 -8.16
CA LYS A 42 13.90 20.01 -8.86
C LYS A 42 12.90 20.69 -7.93
N PHE A 43 13.02 20.50 -6.61
CA PHE A 43 12.20 21.24 -5.64
C PHE A 43 12.34 22.74 -5.89
N ASN A 44 11.20 23.40 -6.01
CA ASN A 44 11.17 24.81 -6.38
C ASN A 44 10.14 25.57 -5.52
N LYS A 45 10.10 26.89 -5.61
CA LYS A 45 9.14 27.75 -4.91
C LYS A 45 7.70 27.52 -5.39
N ASN A 46 7.50 26.94 -6.58
CA ASN A 46 6.18 26.63 -7.12
C ASN A 46 5.56 25.40 -6.44
N GLY A 47 4.47 25.61 -5.69
CA GLY A 47 3.75 24.54 -4.98
C GLY A 47 3.16 23.46 -5.90
N ILE A 48 2.70 23.83 -7.10
CA ILE A 48 2.12 22.89 -8.08
C ILE A 48 3.20 21.94 -8.60
N LEU A 49 4.40 22.46 -8.84
CA LEU A 49 5.53 21.62 -9.27
C LEU A 49 5.91 20.62 -8.17
N ASN A 50 5.98 21.06 -6.91
CA ASN A 50 6.30 20.15 -5.79
C ASN A 50 5.22 19.08 -5.59
N TYR A 51 3.95 19.41 -5.82
CA TYR A 51 2.86 18.44 -5.85
C TYR A 51 3.06 17.39 -6.95
N GLY A 52 3.39 17.80 -8.18
CA GLY A 52 3.73 16.86 -9.26
C GLY A 52 4.95 15.99 -8.96
N ILE A 53 5.98 16.58 -8.32
CA ILE A 53 7.16 15.85 -7.83
C ILE A 53 6.75 14.82 -6.77
N GLY A 54 5.82 15.15 -5.88
CA GLY A 54 5.25 14.23 -4.89
C GLY A 54 4.57 13.01 -5.51
N ILE A 55 3.70 13.25 -6.51
CA ILE A 55 3.04 12.19 -7.28
C ILE A 55 4.08 11.27 -7.91
N GLY A 56 5.02 11.85 -8.68
CA GLY A 56 6.04 11.09 -9.38
C GLY A 56 6.96 10.31 -8.44
N ALA A 57 7.39 10.92 -7.33
CA ALA A 57 8.22 10.26 -6.32
C ALA A 57 7.49 9.08 -5.68
N THR A 58 6.21 9.25 -5.31
CA THR A 58 5.47 8.16 -4.67
C THR A 58 5.10 7.04 -5.65
N ILE A 59 4.78 7.35 -6.91
CA ILE A 59 4.59 6.30 -7.92
C ILE A 59 5.85 5.47 -8.10
N LEU A 60 7.01 6.14 -8.13
CA LEU A 60 8.32 5.49 -8.30
C LEU A 60 8.76 4.72 -7.04
N MET A 61 8.48 5.21 -5.84
CA MET A 61 8.86 4.57 -4.58
C MET A 61 7.82 3.58 -4.06
N GLN A 62 6.57 3.67 -4.53
CA GLN A 62 5.38 2.98 -4.00
C GLN A 62 5.11 3.20 -2.51
N SER A 63 5.77 4.17 -1.87
CA SER A 63 5.64 4.44 -0.44
C SER A 63 5.58 5.94 -0.18
N SER A 64 4.40 6.41 0.24
CA SER A 64 4.21 7.78 0.71
C SER A 64 4.79 7.99 2.11
N SER A 65 4.92 6.96 2.95
CA SER A 65 5.66 7.01 4.22
C SER A 65 7.14 7.33 3.97
N ALA A 66 7.82 6.57 3.10
CA ALA A 66 9.22 6.81 2.77
C ALA A 66 9.44 8.22 2.18
N SER A 67 8.54 8.65 1.30
CA SER A 67 8.54 10.00 0.72
C SER A 67 8.36 11.10 1.78
N SER A 68 7.50 10.86 2.78
CA SER A 68 7.24 11.81 3.87
C SER A 68 8.40 11.88 4.86
N ILE A 69 8.98 10.75 5.26
CA ILE A 69 10.16 10.67 6.13
C ILE A 69 11.34 11.43 5.48
N MET A 70 11.57 11.20 4.19
CA MET A 70 12.60 11.93 3.44
C MET A 70 12.34 13.44 3.44
N THR A 71 11.09 13.86 3.24
CA THR A 71 10.70 15.28 3.28
C THR A 71 10.89 15.90 4.66
N VAL A 72 10.57 15.16 5.73
CA VAL A 72 10.86 15.56 7.12
C VAL A 72 12.36 15.76 7.32
N GLY A 73 13.20 14.83 6.86
CA GLY A 73 14.66 14.93 6.93
C GLY A 73 15.22 16.12 6.14
N LEU A 74 14.72 16.36 4.93
CA LEU A 74 15.12 17.52 4.10
C LEU A 74 14.68 18.86 4.71
N ALA A 75 13.51 18.90 5.34
CA ALA A 75 13.05 20.08 6.07
C ALA A 75 13.85 20.32 7.35
N HIS A 76 14.27 19.26 8.03
CA HIS A 76 15.17 19.34 9.17
C HIS A 76 16.54 19.89 8.76
N ALA A 77 17.07 19.48 7.60
CA ALA A 77 18.33 19.96 7.06
C ALA A 77 18.26 21.36 6.38
N ASP A 78 17.14 22.07 6.49
CA ASP A 78 16.90 23.38 5.84
C ASP A 78 16.99 23.38 4.31
N ILE A 79 16.94 22.20 3.68
CA ILE A 79 16.96 22.05 2.22
C ILE A 79 15.58 22.35 1.62
N VAL A 80 14.50 22.02 2.35
CA VAL A 80 13.11 22.18 1.90
C VAL A 80 12.33 23.02 2.91
N THR A 81 11.57 24.00 2.44
CA THR A 81 10.67 24.77 3.31
C THR A 81 9.39 23.99 3.62
N VAL A 82 8.72 24.34 4.74
CA VAL A 82 7.45 23.71 5.13
C VAL A 82 6.42 23.78 3.99
N LYS A 83 6.29 24.94 3.32
CA LYS A 83 5.35 25.12 2.21
C LYS A 83 5.63 24.18 1.03
N GLN A 84 6.91 23.99 0.70
CA GLN A 84 7.31 23.10 -0.39
C GLN A 84 7.08 21.63 -0.03
N GLY A 85 7.48 21.23 1.17
CA GLY A 85 7.29 19.87 1.67
C GLY A 85 5.81 19.51 1.82
N SER A 86 4.97 20.45 2.26
CA SER A 86 3.51 20.27 2.30
C SER A 86 2.91 20.02 0.91
N GLY A 87 3.31 20.79 -0.11
CA GLY A 87 2.88 20.56 -1.49
C GLY A 87 3.30 19.17 -2.00
N PHE A 88 4.53 18.76 -1.69
CA PHE A 88 5.02 17.42 -2.02
C PHE A 88 4.24 16.30 -1.30
N ILE A 89 3.94 16.44 0.00
CA ILE A 89 3.16 15.45 0.76
C ILE A 89 1.76 15.25 0.16
N LEU A 90 1.08 16.33 -0.22
CA LEU A 90 -0.22 16.23 -0.89
C LEU A 90 -0.12 15.44 -2.20
N GLY A 91 0.91 15.71 -2.99
CA GLY A 91 1.17 14.96 -4.22
C GLY A 91 1.48 13.50 -3.96
N ALA A 92 2.29 13.21 -2.94
CA ALA A 92 2.65 11.85 -2.56
C ALA A 92 1.43 11.01 -2.18
N LYS A 93 0.47 11.61 -1.47
CA LYS A 93 -0.80 10.95 -1.14
C LYS A 93 -1.61 10.60 -2.39
N VAL A 94 -1.72 11.53 -3.33
CA VAL A 94 -2.39 11.25 -4.62
C VAL A 94 -1.65 10.19 -5.42
N GLY A 95 -0.31 10.16 -5.39
CA GLY A 95 0.46 9.09 -6.02
C GLY A 95 0.16 7.69 -5.45
N THR A 96 -0.19 7.59 -4.16
CA THR A 96 -0.52 6.30 -3.51
C THR A 96 -1.85 5.72 -4.03
N THR A 97 -2.76 6.55 -4.54
CA THR A 97 -4.07 6.06 -5.03
C THR A 97 -3.94 5.19 -6.28
N LEU A 98 -2.87 5.38 -7.08
CA LEU A 98 -2.60 4.56 -8.26
C LEU A 98 -2.50 3.07 -7.89
N THR A 99 -1.95 2.77 -6.71
CA THR A 99 -1.82 1.40 -6.21
C THR A 99 -3.19 0.76 -5.93
N ALA A 100 -4.15 1.53 -5.42
CA ALA A 100 -5.53 1.06 -5.23
C ALA A 100 -6.22 0.77 -6.57
N PHE A 101 -5.98 1.58 -7.62
CA PHE A 101 -6.47 1.30 -8.97
C PHE A 101 -5.90 0.00 -9.55
N VAL A 102 -4.61 -0.27 -9.31
CA VAL A 102 -3.99 -1.55 -9.71
C VAL A 102 -4.68 -2.74 -9.03
N PHE A 103 -5.06 -2.63 -7.75
CA PHE A 103 -5.81 -3.69 -7.06
C PHE A 103 -7.23 -3.83 -7.55
N ALA A 104 -7.92 -2.72 -7.85
CA ALA A 104 -9.25 -2.76 -8.43
C ALA A 104 -9.27 -3.51 -9.78
N LEU A 105 -8.23 -3.31 -10.61
CA LEU A 105 -8.06 -4.07 -11.88
C LEU A 105 -7.88 -5.57 -11.66
N SER A 106 -7.38 -5.98 -10.50
CA SER A 106 -7.20 -7.40 -10.15
C SER A 106 -8.53 -8.12 -9.94
N GLY A 107 -9.55 -7.40 -9.46
CA GLY A 107 -10.92 -7.91 -9.32
C GLY A 107 -11.66 -8.11 -10.66
N VAL A 108 -11.14 -7.54 -11.76
CA VAL A 108 -11.70 -7.66 -13.12
C VAL A 108 -11.38 -9.02 -13.76
N SER A 109 -10.58 -9.88 -13.10
CA SER A 109 -10.14 -11.20 -13.59
C SER A 109 -11.25 -12.27 -13.67
N LYS A 110 -12.54 -11.91 -13.64
CA LYS A 110 -13.68 -12.82 -13.82
C LYS A 110 -14.10 -12.92 -15.29
N GLY A 111 -13.16 -13.25 -16.17
CA GLY A 111 -13.39 -13.47 -17.61
C GLY A 111 -12.43 -14.52 -18.20
N SER A 112 -12.45 -14.70 -19.52
CA SER A 112 -11.64 -15.71 -20.24
C SER A 112 -10.13 -15.49 -20.19
N PHE A 113 -9.67 -14.37 -19.62
CA PHE A 113 -8.25 -14.05 -19.43
C PHE A 113 -7.92 -14.12 -17.94
N ASN A 114 -7.27 -15.22 -17.53
CA ASN A 114 -6.86 -15.40 -16.13
C ASN A 114 -5.62 -14.52 -15.87
N ILE A 115 -5.87 -13.32 -15.34
CA ILE A 115 -4.83 -12.34 -15.09
C ILE A 115 -3.85 -12.84 -14.02
N SER A 116 -4.35 -13.63 -13.05
CA SER A 116 -3.53 -14.30 -12.03
C SER A 116 -2.47 -15.21 -12.66
N ALA A 117 -2.80 -15.95 -13.72
CA ALA A 117 -1.84 -16.82 -14.42
C ALA A 117 -0.72 -16.03 -15.12
N VAL A 118 -1.05 -14.90 -15.75
CA VAL A 118 -0.06 -14.00 -16.38
C VAL A 118 0.87 -13.41 -15.32
N PHE A 119 0.33 -12.97 -14.18
CA PHE A 119 1.13 -12.41 -13.10
C PHE A 119 1.95 -13.46 -12.36
N ALA A 120 1.45 -14.69 -12.21
CA ALA A 120 2.24 -15.82 -11.71
C ALA A 120 3.44 -16.12 -12.63
N PHE A 121 3.23 -16.07 -13.94
CA PHE A 121 4.33 -16.20 -14.91
C PHE A 121 5.35 -15.05 -14.78
N LEU A 122 4.91 -13.81 -14.55
CA LEU A 122 5.81 -12.70 -14.28
C LEU A 122 6.64 -12.90 -13.00
N ALA A 123 6.04 -13.47 -11.95
CA ALA A 123 6.79 -13.87 -10.76
C ALA A 123 7.86 -14.92 -11.09
N PHE A 124 7.50 -15.95 -11.87
CA PHE A 124 8.45 -16.97 -12.33
C PHE A 124 9.61 -16.37 -13.11
N VAL A 125 9.33 -15.49 -14.08
CA VAL A 125 10.36 -14.77 -14.85
C VAL A 125 11.24 -13.93 -13.93
N GLY A 126 10.66 -13.21 -12.96
CA GLY A 126 11.42 -12.43 -11.98
C GLY A 126 12.36 -13.30 -11.14
N VAL A 127 11.89 -14.47 -10.69
CA VAL A 127 12.72 -15.45 -9.97
C VAL A 127 13.85 -15.95 -10.88
N MET A 128 13.54 -16.32 -12.12
CA MET A 128 14.54 -16.80 -13.08
C MET A 128 15.60 -15.75 -13.40
N ILE A 129 15.22 -14.47 -13.51
CA ILE A 129 16.18 -13.36 -13.68
C ILE A 129 17.11 -13.27 -12.47
N THR A 130 16.57 -13.44 -11.26
CA THR A 130 17.36 -13.35 -10.01
C THR A 130 18.43 -14.44 -9.93
N PHE A 131 18.13 -15.66 -10.38
CA PHE A 131 19.06 -16.79 -10.32
C PHE A 131 20.00 -16.89 -11.54
N THR A 132 19.54 -16.48 -12.72
CA THR A 132 20.26 -16.72 -13.99
C THR A 132 21.01 -15.48 -14.49
N SER A 133 20.48 -14.28 -14.25
CA SER A 133 21.03 -13.06 -14.85
C SER A 133 22.18 -12.50 -14.03
N ARG A 134 23.30 -12.24 -14.70
CA ARG A 134 24.43 -11.47 -14.15
C ARG A 134 24.32 -9.96 -14.43
N ASN A 135 23.30 -9.54 -15.17
CA ASN A 135 23.10 -8.13 -15.50
C ASN A 135 22.45 -7.39 -14.33
N GLU A 136 23.20 -6.48 -13.71
CA GLU A 136 22.74 -5.70 -12.56
C GLU A 136 21.42 -4.97 -12.77
N THR A 137 21.13 -4.51 -14.00
CA THR A 137 19.89 -3.79 -14.29
C THR A 137 18.68 -4.72 -14.22
N LEU A 138 18.82 -5.93 -14.75
CA LEU A 138 17.76 -6.95 -14.73
C LEU A 138 17.52 -7.43 -13.30
N THR A 139 18.60 -7.70 -12.55
CA THR A 139 18.53 -8.13 -11.14
C THR A 139 17.92 -7.05 -10.24
N ARG A 140 18.04 -5.75 -10.57
CA ARG A 140 17.38 -4.66 -9.82
C ARG A 140 15.87 -4.61 -10.03
N ILE A 141 15.38 -4.95 -11.22
CA ILE A 141 13.94 -4.97 -11.54
C ILE A 141 13.29 -6.29 -11.14
N ALA A 142 14.06 -7.38 -11.01
CA ALA A 142 13.52 -8.69 -10.65
C ALA A 142 12.63 -8.70 -9.39
N PRO A 143 12.99 -8.06 -8.24
CA PRO A 143 12.11 -7.99 -7.08
C PRO A 143 10.76 -7.32 -7.36
N PHE A 144 10.71 -6.37 -8.30
CA PHE A 144 9.45 -5.77 -8.73
C PHE A 144 8.56 -6.81 -9.42
N LEU A 145 9.10 -7.57 -10.37
CA LEU A 145 8.36 -8.62 -11.09
C LEU A 145 7.89 -9.74 -10.16
N ILE A 146 8.79 -10.20 -9.27
CA ILE A 146 8.47 -11.21 -8.25
C ILE A 146 7.36 -10.69 -7.34
N GLY A 147 7.53 -9.48 -6.82
CA GLY A 147 6.56 -8.86 -5.92
C GLY A 147 5.19 -8.68 -6.55
N PHE A 148 5.17 -8.18 -7.78
CA PHE A 148 3.94 -8.03 -8.56
C PHE A 148 3.24 -9.37 -8.76
N GLY A 149 3.95 -10.43 -9.17
CA GLY A 149 3.33 -11.74 -9.35
C GLY A 149 2.87 -12.40 -8.05
N MET A 150 3.67 -12.34 -6.99
CA MET A 150 3.30 -12.90 -5.67
C MET A 150 2.08 -12.20 -5.06
N LEU A 151 1.91 -10.90 -5.31
CA LEU A 151 0.72 -10.17 -4.88
C LEU A 151 -0.55 -10.82 -5.43
N PHE A 152 -0.61 -11.07 -6.75
CA PHE A 152 -1.76 -11.72 -7.38
C PHE A 152 -1.93 -13.18 -6.95
N ILE A 153 -0.83 -13.93 -6.81
CA ILE A 153 -0.89 -15.31 -6.26
C ILE A 153 -1.49 -15.29 -4.85
N GLY A 154 -1.08 -14.36 -4.00
CA GLY A 154 -1.62 -14.21 -2.65
C GLY A 154 -3.12 -13.92 -2.66
N MET A 155 -3.60 -13.06 -3.56
CA MET A 155 -5.04 -12.81 -3.76
C MET A 155 -5.79 -14.07 -4.21
N GLU A 156 -5.25 -14.82 -5.17
CA GLU A 156 -5.86 -16.06 -5.65
C GLU A 156 -5.97 -17.10 -4.52
N VAL A 157 -4.90 -17.25 -3.72
CA VAL A 157 -4.89 -18.16 -2.56
C VAL A 157 -5.93 -17.72 -1.52
N MET A 158 -6.05 -16.42 -1.24
CA MET A 158 -7.09 -15.90 -0.36
C MET A 158 -8.50 -16.20 -0.90
N GLN A 159 -8.75 -15.93 -2.19
CA GLN A 159 -10.04 -16.18 -2.83
C GLN A 159 -10.42 -17.66 -2.81
N THR A 160 -9.46 -18.53 -3.12
CA THR A 160 -9.64 -19.99 -3.11
C THR A 160 -9.88 -20.51 -1.70
N ALA A 161 -9.10 -20.05 -0.71
CA ALA A 161 -9.26 -20.44 0.69
C ALA A 161 -10.59 -19.98 1.29
N ILE A 162 -11.04 -18.79 0.90
CA ILE A 162 -12.35 -18.27 1.31
C ILE A 162 -13.47 -18.95 0.52
N GLY A 163 -13.24 -19.54 -0.65
CA GLY A 163 -14.25 -20.31 -1.38
C GLY A 163 -15.41 -19.48 -1.95
N GLY A 164 -15.24 -18.16 -2.04
CA GLY A 164 -16.26 -17.22 -2.51
C GLY A 164 -17.30 -16.81 -1.46
N PRO A 165 -18.31 -16.01 -1.84
CA PRO A 165 -19.27 -15.39 -0.92
C PRO A 165 -20.15 -16.38 -0.15
N ASP A 166 -20.47 -17.53 -0.76
CA ASP A 166 -21.39 -18.54 -0.20
C ASP A 166 -20.70 -19.64 0.62
N SER A 167 -19.39 -19.53 0.84
CA SER A 167 -18.66 -20.54 1.60
C SER A 167 -18.99 -20.49 3.09
N VAL A 168 -18.68 -21.59 3.80
CA VAL A 168 -18.81 -21.64 5.25
C VAL A 168 -17.89 -20.61 5.91
N LEU A 169 -16.66 -20.43 5.42
CA LEU A 169 -15.72 -19.49 6.02
C LEU A 169 -16.14 -18.02 5.78
N SER A 170 -16.56 -17.67 4.56
CA SER A 170 -17.07 -16.32 4.27
C SER A 170 -18.33 -16.04 5.09
N THR A 171 -19.22 -17.02 5.25
CA THR A 171 -20.45 -16.88 6.04
C THR A 171 -20.13 -16.63 7.52
N GLU A 172 -19.21 -17.39 8.11
CA GLU A 172 -18.81 -17.21 9.51
C GLU A 172 -18.05 -15.90 9.74
N LEU A 173 -17.11 -15.54 8.87
CA LEU A 173 -16.37 -14.27 8.98
C LEU A 173 -17.26 -13.06 8.69
N SER A 174 -18.18 -13.16 7.73
CA SER A 174 -19.12 -12.07 7.42
C SER A 174 -20.10 -11.80 8.55
N ARG A 175 -20.40 -12.77 9.44
CA ARG A 175 -21.19 -12.50 10.65
C ARG A 175 -20.57 -11.41 11.50
N ILE A 176 -19.24 -11.39 11.61
CA ILE A 176 -18.52 -10.33 12.35
C ILE A 176 -18.87 -8.97 11.72
N PHE A 177 -18.72 -8.86 10.40
CA PHE A 177 -19.02 -7.62 9.66
C PHE A 177 -20.52 -7.29 9.58
N LYS A 178 -21.42 -8.22 9.90
CA LYS A 178 -22.87 -7.99 9.96
C LYS A 178 -23.36 -7.47 11.31
N TYR A 179 -22.58 -7.55 12.38
CA TYR A 179 -22.97 -6.94 13.65
C TYR A 179 -23.11 -5.42 13.51
N ASP A 180 -24.10 -4.83 14.20
CA ASP A 180 -24.37 -3.39 14.17
C ASP A 180 -23.14 -2.55 14.52
N ILE A 181 -22.30 -3.05 15.43
CA ILE A 181 -21.07 -2.37 15.82
C ILE A 181 -20.09 -2.21 14.64
N MET A 182 -20.06 -3.17 13.71
CA MET A 182 -19.24 -3.13 12.50
C MET A 182 -19.87 -2.29 11.38
N GLN A 183 -21.02 -1.65 11.63
CA GLN A 183 -21.55 -0.57 10.79
C GLN A 183 -21.10 0.82 11.28
N ASN A 184 -20.45 0.92 12.45
CA ASN A 184 -19.97 2.18 12.98
C ASN A 184 -18.72 2.67 12.19
N PRO A 185 -18.79 3.82 11.48
CA PRO A 185 -17.68 4.33 10.69
C PRO A 185 -16.40 4.57 11.50
N ILE A 186 -16.53 5.10 12.71
CA ILE A 186 -15.39 5.47 13.57
C ILE A 186 -14.63 4.22 14.00
N LEU A 187 -15.36 3.15 14.34
CA LEU A 187 -14.74 1.88 14.70
C LEU A 187 -13.95 1.28 13.53
N LEU A 188 -14.52 1.30 12.34
CA LEU A 188 -13.86 0.77 11.14
C LEU A 188 -12.60 1.57 10.77
N VAL A 189 -12.66 2.90 10.89
CA VAL A 189 -11.46 3.75 10.74
C VAL A 189 -10.41 3.36 11.78
N LEU A 190 -10.79 3.17 13.04
CA LEU A 190 -9.84 2.78 14.10
C LEU A 190 -9.21 1.40 13.82
N ILE A 191 -10.00 0.41 13.39
CA ILE A 191 -9.50 -0.91 13.02
C ILE A 191 -8.51 -0.80 11.86
N GLY A 192 -8.85 -0.05 10.81
CA GLY A 192 -7.97 0.17 9.66
C GLY A 192 -6.65 0.87 10.06
N THR A 193 -6.74 1.86 10.94
CA THR A 193 -5.60 2.58 11.50
C THR A 193 -4.69 1.63 12.29
N ILE A 194 -5.22 0.85 13.22
CA ILE A 194 -4.42 -0.10 14.02
C ILE A 194 -3.81 -1.17 13.13
N PHE A 195 -4.58 -1.75 12.21
CA PHE A 195 -4.09 -2.77 11.30
C PHE A 195 -2.91 -2.25 10.47
N THR A 196 -3.04 -1.03 9.95
CA THR A 196 -1.99 -0.42 9.13
C THR A 196 -0.83 0.10 9.96
N ALA A 197 -1.06 0.56 11.19
CA ALA A 197 -0.01 0.94 12.13
C ALA A 197 0.94 -0.23 12.42
N ILE A 198 0.40 -1.44 12.58
CA ILE A 198 1.17 -2.66 12.83
C ILE A 198 1.95 -3.06 11.57
N ILE A 199 1.29 -3.02 10.42
CA ILE A 199 1.86 -3.48 9.14
C ILE A 199 2.80 -2.44 8.52
N GLN A 200 2.62 -1.16 8.86
CA GLN A 200 3.33 0.01 8.33
C GLN A 200 3.24 0.18 6.80
N ALA A 201 2.18 -0.35 6.19
CA ALA A 201 1.96 -0.25 4.73
C ALA A 201 0.47 -0.12 4.40
N SER A 202 0.02 1.12 4.16
CA SER A 202 -1.39 1.41 3.82
C SER A 202 -1.84 0.76 2.51
N ALA A 203 -0.97 0.71 1.50
CA ALA A 203 -1.30 0.01 0.26
C ALA A 203 -1.51 -1.48 0.49
N ALA A 204 -0.69 -2.14 1.32
CA ALA A 204 -0.89 -3.55 1.64
C ALA A 204 -2.21 -3.76 2.41
N ALA A 205 -2.51 -2.88 3.36
CA ALA A 205 -3.77 -2.93 4.10
C ALA A 205 -5.00 -2.73 3.20
N THR A 206 -4.98 -1.72 2.34
CA THR A 206 -6.02 -1.48 1.33
C THR A 206 -6.24 -2.69 0.44
N GLY A 207 -5.17 -3.36 0.00
CA GLY A 207 -5.26 -4.60 -0.78
C GLY A 207 -5.97 -5.73 -0.04
N VAL A 208 -5.67 -5.92 1.24
CA VAL A 208 -6.37 -6.92 2.09
C VAL A 208 -7.84 -6.57 2.24
N PHE A 209 -8.20 -5.30 2.47
CA PHE A 209 -9.60 -4.90 2.59
C PHE A 209 -10.37 -5.04 1.27
N ILE A 210 -9.74 -4.76 0.13
CA ILE A 210 -10.30 -5.06 -1.19
C ILE A 210 -10.47 -6.57 -1.39
N ALA A 211 -9.52 -7.39 -0.93
CA ALA A 211 -9.66 -8.85 -0.98
C ALA A 211 -10.85 -9.33 -0.14
N PHE A 212 -11.05 -8.78 1.07
CA PHE A 212 -12.19 -9.11 1.92
C PHE A 212 -13.53 -8.68 1.30
N LEU A 213 -13.58 -7.54 0.61
CA LEU A 213 -14.75 -7.11 -0.15
C LEU A 213 -15.04 -8.04 -1.34
N THR A 214 -14.03 -8.37 -2.14
CA THR A 214 -14.20 -9.20 -3.35
C THR A 214 -14.55 -10.67 -3.05
N THR A 215 -14.17 -11.15 -1.86
CA THR A 215 -14.48 -12.50 -1.37
C THR A 215 -15.79 -12.60 -0.58
N GLY A 216 -16.43 -11.47 -0.29
CA GLY A 216 -17.70 -11.42 0.44
C GLY A 216 -17.57 -11.50 1.96
N ILE A 217 -16.37 -11.37 2.53
CA ILE A 217 -16.19 -11.19 3.99
C ILE A 217 -16.76 -9.83 4.41
N ILE A 218 -16.46 -8.79 3.62
CA ILE A 218 -17.09 -7.48 3.73
C ILE A 218 -18.17 -7.41 2.66
N HIS A 219 -19.41 -7.10 3.05
CA HIS A 219 -20.53 -7.00 2.11
C HIS A 219 -20.87 -5.57 1.69
N ASN A 220 -20.55 -4.59 2.53
CA ASN A 220 -20.85 -3.19 2.27
C ASN A 220 -19.59 -2.44 1.80
N LEU A 221 -19.71 -1.73 0.67
CA LEU A 221 -18.65 -0.87 0.15
C LEU A 221 -18.24 0.20 1.18
N ASP A 222 -19.19 0.72 1.96
CA ASP A 222 -18.92 1.72 3.00
C ASP A 222 -17.98 1.16 4.07
N GLN A 223 -18.12 -0.12 4.41
CA GLN A 223 -17.25 -0.74 5.41
C GLN A 223 -15.80 -0.81 4.92
N ALA A 224 -15.61 -1.24 3.67
CA ALA A 224 -14.30 -1.26 3.04
C ALA A 224 -13.73 0.16 2.92
N PHE A 225 -14.56 1.14 2.58
CA PHE A 225 -14.18 2.55 2.50
C PHE A 225 -13.65 3.07 3.85
N PHE A 226 -14.38 2.90 4.96
CA PHE A 226 -13.94 3.34 6.28
C PHE A 226 -12.66 2.63 6.78
N LEU A 227 -12.51 1.34 6.47
CA LEU A 227 -11.26 0.63 6.75
C LEU A 227 -10.07 1.20 5.97
N VAL A 228 -10.26 1.54 4.70
CA VAL A 228 -9.23 2.16 3.84
C VAL A 228 -8.89 3.58 4.30
N MET A 229 -9.89 4.36 4.74
CA MET A 229 -9.64 5.66 5.40
C MET A 229 -8.74 5.46 6.64
N GLY A 230 -9.09 4.49 7.47
CA GLY A 230 -8.28 4.08 8.61
C GLY A 230 -6.85 3.73 8.21
N ALA A 231 -6.66 2.99 7.11
CA ALA A 231 -5.35 2.61 6.64
C ALA A 231 -4.47 3.81 6.25
N ASN A 232 -5.04 4.81 5.58
CA ASN A 232 -4.30 6.03 5.23
C ASN A 232 -3.86 6.83 6.47
N ILE A 233 -4.66 6.81 7.54
CA ILE A 233 -4.30 7.41 8.83
C ILE A 233 -3.20 6.59 9.52
N GLY A 234 -3.27 5.26 9.49
CA GLY A 234 -2.30 4.37 10.16
C GLY A 234 -0.85 4.57 9.73
N THR A 235 -0.59 4.87 8.45
CA THR A 235 0.76 5.17 7.95
C THR A 235 1.38 6.46 8.48
N CYS A 236 0.61 7.29 9.19
CA CYS A 236 1.15 8.52 9.79
C CYS A 236 2.15 8.25 10.91
N ILE A 237 2.08 7.08 11.54
CA ILE A 237 2.96 6.72 12.67
C ILE A 237 4.43 6.82 12.26
N ASP A 238 4.78 6.38 11.05
CA ASP A 238 6.17 6.43 10.57
C ASP A 238 6.69 7.87 10.48
N ALA A 239 5.84 8.80 10.01
CA ALA A 239 6.18 10.22 9.89
C ALA A 239 6.29 10.89 11.26
N ILE A 240 5.42 10.50 12.21
CA ILE A 240 5.49 10.96 13.61
C ILE A 240 6.82 10.50 14.22
N MET A 241 7.13 9.21 14.10
CA MET A 241 8.37 8.62 14.61
C MET A 241 9.60 9.30 14.00
N ALA A 242 9.62 9.50 12.68
CA ALA A 242 10.70 10.17 11.98
C ALA A 242 10.87 11.65 12.36
N SER A 243 9.83 12.29 12.90
CA SER A 243 9.89 13.68 13.35
C SER A 243 10.46 13.84 14.77
N ILE A 244 10.53 12.75 15.55
CA ILE A 244 11.12 12.75 16.89
C ILE A 244 12.60 13.13 16.76
N GLY A 245 13.02 14.14 17.54
CA GLY A 245 14.39 14.67 17.47
C GLY A 245 14.67 15.67 16.34
N THR A 246 13.70 15.95 15.46
CA THR A 246 13.86 16.97 14.41
C THR A 246 13.54 18.40 14.88
N ASN A 247 13.96 19.41 14.11
CA ASN A 247 13.65 20.81 14.37
C ASN A 247 12.17 21.16 14.07
N ALA A 248 11.79 22.42 14.32
CA ALA A 248 10.42 22.90 14.12
C ALA A 248 9.89 22.70 12.68
N LYS A 249 10.74 22.76 11.65
CA LYS A 249 10.33 22.55 10.26
C LYS A 249 10.00 21.07 10.01
N GLY A 250 10.85 20.15 10.48
CA GLY A 250 10.59 18.70 10.41
C GLY A 250 9.29 18.30 11.11
N LYS A 251 9.08 18.80 12.34
CA LYS A 251 7.83 18.58 13.10
C LYS A 251 6.60 19.14 12.40
N ARG A 252 6.68 20.33 11.79
CA ARG A 252 5.56 20.93 11.03
C ARG A 252 5.21 20.11 9.78
N ILE A 253 6.19 19.55 9.08
CA ILE A 253 5.97 18.66 7.93
C ILE A 253 5.27 17.37 8.38
N ALA A 254 5.73 16.75 9.46
CA ALA A 254 5.09 15.54 10.00
C ALA A 254 3.66 15.81 10.48
N LEU A 255 3.44 16.93 11.18
CA LEU A 255 2.09 17.37 11.57
C LEU A 255 1.20 17.58 10.34
N PHE A 256 1.72 18.23 9.28
CA PHE A 256 0.99 18.40 8.04
C PHE A 256 0.63 17.07 7.39
N HIS A 257 1.54 16.09 7.41
CA HIS A 257 1.24 14.73 6.95
C HIS A 257 0.08 14.11 7.74
N VAL A 258 0.10 14.19 9.08
CA VAL A 258 -0.99 13.69 9.94
C VAL A 258 -2.31 14.39 9.61
N LEU A 259 -2.33 15.72 9.60
CA LEU A 259 -3.54 16.50 9.34
C LEU A 259 -4.12 16.23 7.95
N SER A 260 -3.28 16.22 6.92
CA SER A 260 -3.72 15.90 5.55
C SER A 260 -4.19 14.45 5.41
N SER A 261 -3.69 13.52 6.24
CA SER A 261 -4.20 12.14 6.28
C SER A 261 -5.55 12.07 6.96
N VAL A 262 -5.74 12.73 8.10
CA VAL A 262 -7.01 12.68 8.83
C VAL A 262 -8.12 13.42 8.09
N ILE A 263 -7.81 14.57 7.48
CA ILE A 263 -8.81 15.39 6.75
C ILE A 263 -9.08 14.82 5.35
N GLY A 264 -8.05 14.26 4.71
CA GLY A 264 -8.13 13.77 3.33
C GLY A 264 -8.47 12.30 3.20
N SER A 265 -8.53 11.55 4.31
CA SER A 265 -9.16 10.23 4.35
C SER A 265 -10.66 10.44 4.46
#